data_AF-F8GFH8-F1
#
_entry.id   AF-F8GFH8-F1
#
_cell.length_a   1.000
_cell.length_b   1.000
_cell.length_c   1.000
_cell.angle_alpha   90.00
_cell.angle_beta   90.00
_cell.angle_gamma   90.00
#
_symmetry.space_group_name_H-M   'P 1'
#
loop_
_entity.id
_entity.type
_entity.pdbx_description
1 polymer ?
#
loop_
_entity_poly.entity_id
_entity_poly.type
_entity_poly.pdbx_seq_one_letter_code
_entity_poly.pdbx_strand_id
1 'polypeptide(L)'
;MLVGDQLDRLDRSVAIPAVSADVLKTWADQQVTVLRQQDGLSLESSKILLNLGAVAEDIFIISHGNTPLTTRMFRELVFQLDELWLLDQDEISYNSDRDDVLKFEFEDLLELDSKVFLLNMRVLENRFITESVWPEQLFPGALLFPIEIANQVLKEVWGYGEQEEQDDAIIGTANGTSIVRTVTICRRNSNSR
;
A
#
# COMPACT_ATOMS: atom_id res chain seq x y z
N MET A 1 7.47 -38.76 38.12
CA MET A 1 6.12 -38.19 38.34
C MET A 1 6.34 -36.71 38.63
N LEU A 2 6.37 -35.90 37.58
CA LEU A 2 6.51 -34.45 37.70
C LEU A 2 5.10 -33.87 37.69
N VAL A 3 4.77 -33.28 38.83
CA VAL A 3 3.50 -32.63 39.16
C VAL A 3 3.33 -31.42 38.25
N GLY A 4 2.14 -31.30 37.67
CA GLY A 4 1.78 -30.19 36.80
C GLY A 4 1.86 -28.87 37.54
N ASP A 5 2.42 -27.87 36.86
CA ASP A 5 2.14 -26.47 37.12
C ASP A 5 2.07 -25.73 35.78
N GLN A 6 0.91 -25.12 35.56
CA GLN A 6 0.63 -24.03 34.62
C GLN A 6 0.80 -24.27 33.11
N LEU A 7 -0.05 -25.13 32.53
CA LEU A 7 -0.28 -25.18 31.07
C LEU A 7 -1.70 -24.77 30.66
N ASP A 8 -2.45 -24.11 31.55
CA ASP A 8 -3.91 -23.91 31.40
C ASP A 8 -4.36 -22.49 31.08
N ARG A 9 -3.50 -21.69 30.43
CA ARG A 9 -3.91 -20.49 29.68
C ARG A 9 -3.08 -20.35 28.41
N LEU A 10 -3.32 -21.24 27.46
CA LEU A 10 -3.16 -20.92 26.04
C LEU A 10 -4.19 -19.83 25.72
N ASP A 11 -3.82 -18.57 25.95
CA ASP A 11 -4.48 -17.46 25.28
C ASP A 11 -4.31 -17.73 23.78
N ARG A 12 -5.41 -18.07 23.12
CA ARG A 12 -5.48 -18.29 21.67
C ARG A 12 -5.24 -16.99 20.88
N SER A 13 -4.86 -15.90 21.54
CA SER A 13 -4.66 -14.58 20.95
C SER A 13 -3.30 -14.39 20.29
N VAL A 14 -2.33 -15.31 20.49
CA VAL A 14 -0.96 -15.15 19.95
C VAL A 14 -0.47 -16.45 19.30
N ALA A 15 -0.60 -16.55 17.98
CA ALA A 15 0.04 -17.58 17.18
C ALA A 15 1.35 -17.04 16.59
N ILE A 16 2.50 -17.40 17.17
CA ILE A 16 3.80 -17.08 16.59
C ILE A 16 4.14 -18.14 15.54
N PRO A 17 4.49 -17.77 14.29
CA PRO A 17 4.94 -18.73 13.29
C PRO A 17 6.15 -19.53 13.80
N ALA A 18 6.12 -20.85 13.64
CA ALA A 18 7.26 -21.72 13.96
C ALA A 18 8.41 -21.61 12.93
N VAL A 19 8.20 -20.84 11.86
CA VAL A 19 9.14 -20.64 10.74
C VAL A 19 9.82 -19.27 10.85
N SER A 20 11.06 -19.18 10.39
CA SER A 20 11.85 -17.94 10.37
C SER A 20 11.34 -16.92 9.34
N ALA A 21 11.72 -15.65 9.54
CA ALA A 21 11.57 -14.54 8.59
C ALA A 21 11.88 -14.88 7.14
N ASP A 22 13.07 -15.43 6.91
CA ASP A 22 13.55 -15.70 5.55
C ASP A 22 12.70 -16.73 4.82
N VAL A 23 12.17 -17.71 5.57
CA VAL A 23 11.27 -18.74 5.05
C VAL A 23 9.92 -18.13 4.68
N LEU A 24 9.36 -17.26 5.53
CA LEU A 24 8.10 -16.57 5.23
C LEU A 24 8.23 -15.62 4.03
N LYS A 25 9.32 -14.85 3.98
CA LYS A 25 9.63 -13.98 2.84
C LYS A 25 9.74 -14.77 1.54
N THR A 26 10.52 -15.85 1.54
CA THR A 26 10.69 -16.71 0.37
C THR A 26 9.36 -17.32 -0.07
N TRP A 27 8.55 -17.78 0.88
CA TRP A 27 7.21 -18.29 0.60
C TRP A 27 6.31 -17.21 0.01
N ALA A 28 6.31 -16.00 0.57
CA ALA A 28 5.50 -14.89 0.11
C ALA A 28 5.86 -14.48 -1.32
N ASP A 29 7.16 -14.38 -1.64
CA ASP A 29 7.64 -14.12 -3.01
C ASP A 29 7.20 -15.22 -4.00
N GLN A 30 7.23 -16.49 -3.58
CA GLN A 30 6.70 -17.60 -4.39
C GLN A 30 5.20 -17.45 -4.64
N GLN A 31 4.43 -17.03 -3.62
CA GLN A 31 2.99 -16.81 -3.76
C GLN A 31 2.66 -15.68 -4.73
N VAL A 32 3.48 -14.63 -4.84
CA VAL A 32 3.30 -13.59 -5.86
C VAL A 32 3.26 -14.21 -7.26
N THR A 33 4.19 -15.13 -7.54
CA THR A 33 4.26 -15.81 -8.84
C THR A 33 3.04 -16.70 -9.08
N VAL A 34 2.66 -17.51 -8.08
CA VAL A 34 1.51 -18.43 -8.18
C VAL A 34 0.21 -17.68 -8.38
N LEU A 35 -0.07 -16.67 -7.56
CA LEU A 35 -1.29 -15.88 -7.63
C LEU A 35 -1.38 -15.12 -8.96
N ARG A 36 -0.27 -14.61 -9.48
CA ARG A 36 -0.26 -13.95 -10.78
C ARG A 36 -0.59 -14.91 -11.93
N GLN A 37 -0.06 -16.13 -11.90
CA GLN A 37 -0.36 -17.15 -12.93
C GLN A 37 -1.81 -17.63 -12.91
N GLN A 38 -2.50 -17.45 -11.78
CA GLN A 38 -3.90 -17.84 -11.59
C GLN A 38 -4.87 -16.67 -11.64
N ASP A 39 -4.42 -15.47 -12.06
CA ASP A 39 -5.19 -14.22 -12.02
C ASP A 39 -5.81 -13.92 -10.63
N GLY A 40 -5.18 -14.42 -9.56
CA GLY A 40 -5.61 -14.25 -8.18
C GLY A 40 -4.86 -13.14 -7.43
N LEU A 41 -3.85 -12.52 -8.05
CA LEU A 41 -3.10 -11.43 -7.46
C LEU A 41 -3.93 -10.13 -7.52
N SER A 42 -4.16 -9.53 -6.37
CA SER A 42 -4.86 -8.25 -6.18
C SER A 42 -4.07 -7.34 -5.24
N LEU A 43 -4.43 -6.05 -5.13
CA LEU A 43 -3.87 -5.13 -4.14
C LEU A 43 -4.04 -5.68 -2.71
N GLU A 44 -5.20 -6.25 -2.38
CA GLU A 44 -5.46 -6.81 -1.06
C GLU A 44 -4.57 -8.02 -0.74
N SER A 45 -4.44 -8.96 -1.67
CA SER A 45 -3.52 -10.09 -1.49
C SER A 45 -2.06 -9.62 -1.43
N SER A 46 -1.71 -8.59 -2.20
CA SER A 46 -0.36 -8.02 -2.22
C SER A 46 0.00 -7.39 -0.89
N LYS A 47 -0.92 -6.64 -0.25
CA LYS A 47 -0.73 -6.11 1.12
C LYS A 47 -0.37 -7.21 2.12
N ILE A 48 -1.02 -8.37 2.03
CA ILE A 48 -0.72 -9.51 2.90
C ILE A 48 0.69 -10.06 2.63
N LEU A 49 1.06 -10.25 1.36
CA LEU A 49 2.37 -10.79 1.00
C LEU A 49 3.51 -9.84 1.36
N LEU A 50 3.29 -8.54 1.18
CA LEU A 50 4.21 -7.49 1.61
C LEU A 50 4.42 -7.48 3.13
N ASN A 51 3.33 -7.65 3.90
CA ASN A 51 3.40 -7.83 5.36
C ASN A 51 4.12 -9.12 5.79
N LEU A 52 4.32 -10.08 4.87
CA LEU A 52 5.14 -11.28 5.09
C LEU A 52 6.57 -11.13 4.57
N GLY A 53 6.95 -9.93 4.11
CA GLY A 53 8.29 -9.57 3.67
C GLY A 53 8.55 -9.79 2.18
N ALA A 54 7.52 -10.02 1.36
CA ALA A 54 7.69 -10.14 -0.09
C ALA A 54 8.35 -8.87 -0.68
N VAL A 55 9.29 -9.07 -1.60
CA VAL A 55 10.03 -8.02 -2.31
C VAL A 55 9.99 -8.20 -3.83
N ALA A 56 9.20 -9.15 -4.33
CA ALA A 56 9.04 -9.37 -5.76
C ALA A 56 8.56 -8.10 -6.48
N GLU A 57 9.28 -7.69 -7.53
CA GLU A 57 8.96 -6.52 -8.38
C GLU A 57 7.58 -6.58 -9.08
N ASP A 58 6.98 -7.76 -9.07
CA ASP A 58 5.70 -8.11 -9.67
C ASP A 58 4.51 -8.04 -8.71
N ILE A 59 4.73 -7.59 -7.47
CA ILE A 59 3.69 -7.36 -6.46
C ILE A 59 3.00 -6.01 -6.69
N PHE A 60 1.68 -5.94 -6.46
CA PHE A 60 0.93 -4.68 -6.57
C PHE A 60 1.11 -3.82 -5.31
N ILE A 61 1.47 -2.55 -5.51
CA ILE A 61 1.71 -1.62 -4.39
C ILE A 61 0.80 -0.39 -4.42
N ILE A 62 0.30 -0.02 -5.59
CA ILE A 62 -0.44 1.23 -5.80
C ILE A 62 -1.40 1.03 -6.97
N SER A 63 -2.43 1.86 -7.10
CA SER A 63 -3.27 1.90 -8.29
C SER A 63 -3.35 3.29 -8.89
N HIS A 64 -3.53 3.32 -10.21
CA HIS A 64 -3.90 4.51 -10.94
C HIS A 64 -5.34 4.33 -11.45
N GLY A 65 -6.30 5.01 -10.80
CA GLY A 65 -7.71 4.67 -10.92
C GLY A 65 -7.97 3.20 -10.57
N ASN A 66 -8.62 2.49 -11.48
CA ASN A 66 -8.94 1.06 -11.33
C ASN A 66 -7.80 0.11 -11.77
N THR A 67 -6.64 0.65 -12.15
CA THR A 67 -5.52 -0.16 -12.65
C THR A 67 -4.48 -0.36 -11.56
N PRO A 68 -4.33 -1.57 -11.00
CA PRO A 68 -3.25 -1.86 -10.06
C PRO A 68 -1.90 -1.87 -10.78
N LEU A 69 -0.89 -1.28 -10.14
CA LEU A 69 0.47 -1.16 -10.64
C LEU A 69 1.42 -1.97 -9.78
N THR A 70 2.29 -2.75 -10.43
CA THR A 70 3.36 -3.46 -9.72
C THR A 70 4.47 -2.49 -9.31
N THR A 71 5.36 -2.90 -8.40
CA THR A 71 6.55 -2.12 -8.05
C THR A 71 7.36 -1.71 -9.29
N ARG A 72 7.58 -2.66 -10.21
CA ARG A 72 8.25 -2.38 -11.50
C ARG A 72 7.51 -1.35 -12.35
N MET A 73 6.19 -1.52 -12.55
CA MET A 73 5.40 -0.60 -13.36
C MET A 73 5.38 0.81 -12.76
N PHE A 74 5.23 0.90 -11.43
CA PHE A 74 5.27 2.17 -10.72
C PHE A 74 6.64 2.85 -10.89
N ARG A 75 7.74 2.11 -10.73
CA ARG A 75 9.10 2.62 -10.94
C ARG A 75 9.32 3.18 -12.35
N GLU A 76 8.89 2.45 -13.37
CA GLU A 76 8.98 2.89 -14.76
C GLU A 76 8.17 4.17 -15.01
N LEU A 77 7.00 4.28 -14.37
CA LEU A 77 6.13 5.44 -14.48
C LEU A 77 6.72 6.66 -13.76
N VAL A 78 7.20 6.50 -12.52
CA VAL A 78 7.86 7.56 -11.73
C VAL A 78 9.06 8.13 -12.48
N PHE A 79 9.80 7.32 -13.25
CA PHE A 79 10.93 7.78 -14.05
C PHE A 79 10.53 8.82 -15.11
N GLN A 80 9.28 8.75 -15.59
CA GLN A 80 8.74 9.62 -16.64
C GLN A 80 8.02 10.85 -16.09
N LEU A 81 7.69 10.85 -14.79
CA LEU A 81 6.97 11.93 -14.15
C LEU A 81 7.93 12.90 -13.44
N ASP A 82 7.51 14.17 -13.40
CA ASP A 82 8.14 15.22 -12.56
C ASP A 82 7.29 15.54 -11.31
N GLU A 83 6.04 15.08 -11.27
CA GLU A 83 5.11 15.28 -10.18
C GLU A 83 4.10 14.12 -10.14
N LEU A 84 3.76 13.65 -8.95
CA LEU A 84 2.66 12.72 -8.71
C LEU A 84 1.96 13.06 -7.40
N TRP A 85 0.67 12.73 -7.30
CA TRP A 85 -0.15 12.98 -6.11
C TRP A 85 -0.59 11.65 -5.53
N LEU A 86 -0.25 11.40 -4.27
CA LEU A 86 -0.68 10.22 -3.54
C LEU A 86 -1.95 10.56 -2.76
N LEU A 87 -3.01 9.78 -2.98
CA LEU A 87 -4.26 9.82 -2.24
C LEU A 87 -4.42 8.52 -1.45
N ASP A 88 -4.81 8.62 -0.18
CA ASP A 88 -5.15 7.43 0.61
C ASP A 88 -6.35 6.73 -0.04
N GLN A 89 -6.21 5.42 -0.29
CA GLN A 89 -7.25 4.59 -0.92
C GLN A 89 -8.58 4.64 -0.14
N ASP A 90 -8.56 4.87 1.17
CA ASP A 90 -9.77 4.98 1.98
C ASP A 90 -10.49 6.34 1.80
N GLU A 91 -9.79 7.37 1.30
CA GLU A 91 -10.30 8.74 1.12
C GLU A 91 -10.96 8.97 -0.25
N ILE A 92 -10.87 8.02 -1.18
CA ILE A 92 -11.57 8.07 -2.48
C ILE A 92 -13.04 7.62 -2.39
N SER A 93 -13.66 7.71 -1.22
CA SER A 93 -15.08 7.42 -1.05
C SER A 93 -15.94 8.67 -1.20
N TYR A 94 -17.18 8.50 -1.68
CA TYR A 94 -18.17 9.57 -1.73
C TYR A 94 -18.43 10.13 -0.33
N ASN A 95 -18.43 11.46 -0.21
CA ASN A 95 -18.70 12.19 1.01
C ASN A 95 -19.78 13.25 0.76
N SER A 96 -20.98 13.05 1.30
CA SER A 96 -22.12 13.96 1.11
C SER A 96 -21.92 15.38 1.66
N ASP A 97 -20.96 15.57 2.57
CA ASP A 97 -20.68 16.88 3.16
C ASP A 97 -19.63 17.66 2.35
N ARG A 98 -18.88 16.98 1.47
CA ARG A 98 -17.80 17.57 0.67
C ARG A 98 -18.08 17.55 -0.83
N ASP A 99 -18.82 16.56 -1.31
CA ASP A 99 -19.02 16.30 -2.74
C ASP A 99 -20.38 16.85 -3.21
N ASP A 100 -20.35 17.82 -4.12
CA ASP A 100 -21.53 18.39 -4.75
C ASP A 100 -21.99 17.58 -5.98
N VAL A 101 -22.13 16.27 -5.77
CA VAL A 101 -22.62 15.29 -6.76
C VAL A 101 -23.48 14.25 -6.07
N LEU A 102 -24.30 13.53 -6.83
CA LEU A 102 -24.97 12.34 -6.32
C LEU A 102 -23.94 11.22 -6.12
N LYS A 103 -24.19 10.37 -5.11
CA LYS A 103 -23.36 9.20 -4.82
C LYS A 103 -23.09 8.33 -6.06
N PHE A 104 -24.10 8.08 -6.89
CA PHE A 104 -23.96 7.31 -8.12
C PHE A 104 -23.05 8.02 -9.15
N GLU A 105 -23.11 9.34 -9.25
CA GLU A 105 -22.25 10.09 -10.17
C GLU A 105 -20.79 9.99 -9.72
N PHE A 106 -20.54 10.02 -8.41
CA PHE A 106 -19.20 9.77 -7.88
C PHE A 106 -18.73 8.33 -8.15
N GLU A 107 -19.52 7.32 -7.75
CA GLU A 107 -19.08 5.92 -7.79
C GLU A 107 -18.90 5.39 -9.23
N ASP A 108 -19.75 5.82 -10.18
CA ASP A 108 -19.76 5.28 -11.53
C ASP A 108 -19.11 6.20 -12.57
N LEU A 109 -18.99 7.51 -12.30
CA LEU A 109 -18.54 8.51 -13.28
C LEU A 109 -17.29 9.31 -12.85
N LEU A 110 -16.65 8.96 -11.73
CA LEU A 110 -15.41 9.62 -11.33
C LEU A 110 -14.26 9.26 -12.28
N GLU A 111 -13.77 10.28 -12.97
CA GLU A 111 -12.56 10.23 -13.76
C GLU A 111 -11.43 10.92 -12.97
N LEU A 112 -10.44 10.14 -12.53
CA LEU A 112 -9.28 10.67 -11.82
C LEU A 112 -8.32 11.40 -12.76
N ASP A 113 -7.67 12.44 -12.23
CA ASP A 113 -6.54 13.07 -12.91
C ASP A 113 -5.39 12.06 -13.06
N SER A 114 -4.72 12.10 -14.22
CA SER A 114 -3.57 11.26 -14.56
C SER A 114 -2.40 11.30 -13.58
N LYS A 115 -2.35 12.31 -12.70
CA LYS A 115 -1.33 12.47 -11.66
C LYS A 115 -1.70 11.81 -10.34
N VAL A 116 -2.95 11.38 -10.16
CA VAL A 116 -3.48 10.89 -8.87
C VAL A 116 -3.33 9.38 -8.77
N PHE A 117 -2.56 8.95 -7.79
CA PHE A 117 -2.35 7.55 -7.47
C PHE A 117 -2.98 7.22 -6.13
N LEU A 118 -3.66 6.08 -6.09
CA LEU A 118 -4.33 5.57 -4.90
C LEU A 118 -3.41 4.59 -4.20
N LEU A 119 -3.11 4.88 -2.95
CA LEU A 119 -2.16 4.13 -2.16
C LEU A 119 -2.78 3.87 -0.79
N ASN A 120 -2.63 2.66 -0.27
CA ASN A 120 -2.97 2.44 1.12
C ASN A 120 -1.86 3.06 1.98
N MET A 121 -2.16 4.21 2.57
CA MET A 121 -1.20 4.95 3.40
C MET A 121 -1.14 4.43 4.84
N ARG A 122 -2.06 3.54 5.21
CA ARG A 122 -2.15 2.99 6.56
C ARG A 122 -1.22 1.80 6.72
N VAL A 123 -0.44 1.84 7.79
CA VAL A 123 0.28 0.69 8.33
C VAL A 123 -0.79 -0.29 8.82
N LEU A 124 -1.16 -1.27 7.99
CA LEU A 124 -2.13 -2.28 8.38
C LEU A 124 -1.51 -3.17 9.46
N GLU A 125 -2.09 -3.17 10.65
CA GLU A 125 -1.84 -4.19 11.66
C GLU A 125 -2.18 -5.55 11.06
N ASN A 126 -1.20 -6.47 11.05
CA ASN A 126 -1.38 -7.79 10.46
C ASN A 126 -2.47 -8.55 11.23
N ARG A 127 -3.65 -8.76 10.62
CA ARG A 127 -4.81 -9.41 11.25
C ARG A 127 -4.57 -10.86 11.70
N PHE A 128 -3.48 -11.50 11.27
CA PHE A 128 -3.08 -12.80 11.80
C PHE A 128 -2.44 -12.72 13.20
N ILE A 129 -2.12 -11.51 13.68
CA ILE A 129 -1.47 -11.24 14.96
C ILE A 129 -2.29 -10.17 15.71
N THR A 130 -3.17 -10.62 16.59
CA THR A 130 -4.17 -9.77 17.27
C THR A 130 -3.65 -8.97 18.47
N GLU A 131 -2.36 -9.04 18.79
CA GLU A 131 -1.75 -8.22 19.84
C GLU A 131 -0.49 -7.52 19.32
N SER A 132 -0.63 -6.20 19.15
CA SER A 132 0.30 -5.06 19.32
C SER A 132 1.77 -5.12 18.90
N VAL A 133 2.36 -6.28 18.62
CA VAL A 133 3.78 -6.42 18.33
C VAL A 133 3.93 -7.63 17.41
N TRP A 134 4.07 -7.38 16.10
CA TRP A 134 4.88 -8.28 15.28
C TRP A 134 6.19 -8.45 16.03
N PRO A 135 6.67 -9.66 16.37
CA PRO A 135 7.86 -9.79 17.19
C PRO A 135 9.04 -9.21 16.41
N GLU A 136 9.32 -7.91 16.58
CA GLU A 136 10.43 -7.18 15.96
C GLU A 136 11.75 -7.88 16.29
N GLN A 137 11.78 -8.55 17.45
CA GLN A 137 12.85 -9.41 17.92
C GLN A 137 13.07 -10.66 17.05
N LEU A 138 12.03 -11.16 16.37
CA LEU A 138 12.09 -12.30 15.44
C LEU A 138 12.20 -11.86 13.97
N PHE A 139 11.76 -10.65 13.64
CA PHE A 139 11.73 -10.12 12.28
C PHE A 139 12.17 -8.64 12.25
N PRO A 140 13.44 -8.33 12.56
CA PRO A 140 13.92 -6.95 12.50
C PRO A 140 13.83 -6.44 11.05
N GLY A 141 13.00 -5.43 10.82
CA GLY A 141 12.90 -4.71 9.53
C GLY A 141 12.08 -5.38 8.42
N ALA A 142 11.05 -6.16 8.74
CA ALA A 142 10.40 -7.04 7.74
C ALA A 142 8.98 -6.68 7.28
N LEU A 143 8.36 -5.62 7.81
CA LEU A 143 7.10 -5.13 7.25
C LEU A 143 7.45 -4.11 6.19
N LEU A 144 7.05 -4.38 4.95
CA LEU A 144 7.09 -3.41 3.87
C LEU A 144 5.65 -2.99 3.62
N PHE A 145 5.26 -1.81 4.09
CA PHE A 145 3.95 -1.28 3.73
C PHE A 145 3.98 -0.75 2.30
N PRO A 146 2.85 -0.76 1.57
CA PRO A 146 2.79 -0.19 0.22
C PRO A 146 3.39 1.23 0.14
N ILE A 147 3.15 2.06 1.16
CA ILE A 147 3.72 3.40 1.27
C ILE A 147 5.25 3.42 1.40
N GLU A 148 5.83 2.50 2.15
CA GLU A 148 7.29 2.44 2.31
C GLU A 148 7.97 2.05 1.00
N ILE A 149 7.36 1.14 0.24
CA ILE A 149 7.85 0.73 -1.08
C ILE A 149 7.69 1.86 -2.08
N ALA A 150 6.55 2.57 -2.06
CA ALA A 150 6.33 3.72 -2.93
C ALA A 150 7.38 4.81 -2.66
N ASN A 151 7.64 5.12 -1.39
CA ASN A 151 8.65 6.09 -0.97
C ASN A 151 10.07 5.62 -1.34
N GLN A 152 10.36 4.33 -1.20
CA GLN A 152 11.64 3.76 -1.65
C GLN A 152 11.81 3.93 -3.17
N VAL A 153 10.79 3.64 -3.97
CA VAL A 153 10.84 3.83 -5.43
C VAL A 153 11.04 5.30 -5.79
N LEU A 154 10.30 6.21 -5.15
CA LEU A 154 10.44 7.66 -5.36
C LEU A 154 11.87 8.12 -5.05
N LYS A 155 12.42 7.68 -3.91
CA LYS A 155 13.79 7.99 -3.50
C LYS A 155 14.84 7.44 -4.46
N GLU A 156 14.64 6.21 -4.95
CA GLU A 156 15.54 5.56 -5.90
C GLU A 156 15.54 6.25 -7.28
N VAL A 157 14.38 6.77 -7.72
CA VAL A 157 14.21 7.33 -9.07
C VAL A 157 14.42 8.84 -9.12
N TRP A 158 13.91 9.60 -8.15
CA TRP A 158 14.02 11.07 -8.09
C TRP A 158 15.17 11.57 -7.20
N GLY A 159 15.79 10.70 -6.40
CA GLY A 159 16.78 11.08 -5.39
C GLY A 159 16.15 11.63 -4.10
N TYR A 160 16.96 12.14 -3.17
CA TYR A 160 16.52 12.74 -1.88
C TYR A 160 15.77 14.08 -2.02
N GLY A 161 14.91 14.20 -3.04
CA GLY A 161 14.08 15.38 -3.33
C GLY A 161 12.74 15.31 -2.63
N GLU A 162 12.72 15.30 -1.30
CA GLU A 162 11.49 15.40 -0.53
C GLU A 162 10.98 16.84 -0.56
N GLN A 163 10.13 17.17 -1.52
CA GLN A 163 9.13 18.21 -1.29
C GLN A 163 7.76 17.53 -1.30
N GLU A 164 7.52 16.80 -0.21
CA GLU A 164 6.20 16.31 0.15
C GLU A 164 5.41 17.47 0.75
N GLU A 165 4.31 17.82 0.13
CA GLU A 165 3.36 18.81 0.64
C GLU A 165 1.98 18.14 0.68
N GLN A 166 1.28 18.28 1.81
CA GLN A 166 -0.12 17.90 1.89
C GLN A 166 -0.98 19.11 1.55
N ASP A 167 -1.85 18.97 0.56
CA ASP A 167 -2.74 20.03 0.12
C ASP A 167 -4.08 19.48 -0.37
N ASP A 168 -5.12 20.31 -0.31
CA ASP A 168 -6.42 20.01 -0.91
C ASP A 168 -6.36 20.29 -2.42
N ALA A 169 -6.49 19.24 -3.22
CA ALA A 169 -6.38 19.33 -4.68
C ALA A 169 -7.58 18.68 -5.38
N ILE A 170 -7.84 19.11 -6.63
CA ILE A 170 -8.84 18.50 -7.50
C ILE A 170 -8.30 17.17 -8.00
N ILE A 171 -8.80 16.06 -7.45
CA ILE A 171 -8.31 14.72 -7.79
C ILE A 171 -8.91 14.17 -9.09
N GLY A 172 -9.93 14.83 -9.63
CA GLY A 172 -10.67 14.37 -10.80
C GLY A 172 -12.01 15.08 -10.94
N THR A 173 -12.83 14.56 -11.85
CA THR A 173 -14.18 15.07 -12.10
C THR A 173 -15.21 13.95 -12.10
N ALA A 174 -16.37 14.18 -11.50
CA ALA A 174 -17.54 13.31 -11.58
C ALA A 174 -18.69 14.09 -12.23
N ASN A 175 -19.19 13.61 -13.38
CA ASN A 175 -20.22 14.30 -14.17
C ASN A 175 -19.93 15.80 -14.45
N GLY A 176 -18.64 16.14 -14.65
CA GLY A 176 -18.19 17.51 -14.88
C GLY A 176 -17.98 18.37 -13.62
N THR A 177 -18.31 17.86 -12.43
CA THR A 177 -18.03 18.51 -11.14
C THR A 177 -16.67 18.09 -10.62
N SER A 178 -15.85 19.06 -10.21
CA SER A 178 -14.53 18.80 -9.61
C SER A 178 -14.65 18.15 -8.23
N ILE A 179 -13.92 17.05 -8.03
CA ILE A 179 -13.84 16.36 -6.75
C ILE A 179 -12.54 16.75 -6.06
N VAL A 180 -12.61 17.22 -4.81
CA VAL A 180 -11.47 17.71 -4.05
C VAL A 180 -11.15 16.76 -2.89
N ARG A 181 -9.88 16.39 -2.75
CA ARG A 181 -9.37 15.61 -1.61
C ARG A 181 -8.01 16.15 -1.18
N THR A 182 -7.65 15.84 0.06
CA THR A 182 -6.31 16.07 0.57
C THR A 182 -5.37 15.01 -0.02
N VAL A 183 -4.31 15.45 -0.68
CA VAL A 183 -3.31 14.58 -1.31
C VAL A 183 -1.92 14.93 -0.82
N THR A 184 -1.03 13.93 -0.81
CA THR A 184 0.42 14.18 -0.66
C THR A 184 1.01 14.39 -2.05
N ILE A 185 1.47 15.60 -2.32
CA ILE A 185 2.09 15.98 -3.59
C ILE A 185 3.59 15.70 -3.50
N CYS A 186 4.09 14.84 -4.38
CA CYS A 186 5.51 14.53 -4.51
C CYS A 186 6.04 15.13 -5.81
N ARG A 187 7.14 15.89 -5.74
CA ARG A 187 7.77 16.53 -6.90
C ARG A 187 9.22 16.13 -7.05
N ARG A 188 9.64 15.90 -8.29
CA ARG A 188 11.04 15.66 -8.62
C ARG A 188 11.86 16.93 -8.41
N ASN A 189 12.98 16.80 -7.71
CA ASN A 189 13.89 17.93 -7.52
C ASN A 189 14.55 18.32 -8.86
N SER A 190 14.37 19.56 -9.28
CA SER A 190 14.86 20.10 -10.57
C SER A 190 16.39 20.15 -10.67
N ASN A 191 17.11 19.95 -9.57
CA ASN A 191 18.58 19.90 -9.52
C ASN A 191 19.18 18.51 -9.84
N SER A 192 18.38 17.54 -10.30
CA SER A 192 18.80 16.15 -10.54
C SER A 192 18.97 15.78 -12.03
N ARG A 193 19.19 16.76 -12.93
CA ARG A 193 19.56 16.53 -14.34
C ARG A 193 21.06 16.73 -14.58
#